data_AF-A0A1Q6QYT5-F1
#
_entry.id   AF-A0A1Q6QYT5-F1
#
_cell.length_a   1.000
_cell.length_b   1.000
_cell.length_c   1.000
_cell.angle_alpha   90.00
_cell.angle_beta   90.00
_cell.angle_gamma   90.00
#
_symmetry.space_group_name_H-M   'P 1'
#
loop_
_entity.id
_entity.type
_entity.pdbx_description
1 polymer ?
#
loop_
_entity_poly.entity_id
_entity_poly.type
_entity_poly.pdbx_seq_one_letter_code
_entity_poly.pdbx_strand_id
1 'polypeptide(L)'
;MKRLNKKGFTLVELLVVIVILAVIMSIAIPSITSSIERSKDKQKTQIIKLIESAGELYVDKHKNTVKTGPITLDKLIGDGLITAQEMKDPFNEKSTLCGYISYNGSDVVWVDQSGSKQYCISLE
;
A
#
# COMPACT_ATOMS: atom_id res chain seq x y z
N MET A 1 -22.71 51.08 30.45
CA MET A 1 -22.90 49.80 29.73
C MET A 1 -22.20 49.87 28.38
N LYS A 2 -21.14 49.09 28.15
CA LYS A 2 -20.44 49.01 26.84
C LYS A 2 -21.33 48.24 25.86
N ARG A 3 -21.77 48.90 24.77
CA ARG A 3 -22.45 48.20 23.66
C ARG A 3 -21.41 47.41 22.87
N LEU A 4 -21.47 46.09 22.94
CA LEU A 4 -20.67 45.22 22.10
C LEU A 4 -21.20 45.32 20.67
N ASN A 5 -20.43 45.97 19.80
CA ASN A 5 -20.76 46.17 18.40
C ASN A 5 -20.59 44.82 17.67
N LYS A 6 -21.65 44.00 17.64
CA LYS A 6 -21.63 42.72 16.92
C LYS A 6 -21.82 42.98 15.43
N LYS A 7 -20.71 43.26 14.73
CA LYS A 7 -20.68 43.17 13.26
C LYS A 7 -20.85 41.69 12.89
N GLY A 8 -22.00 41.35 12.31
CA GLY A 8 -22.26 40.01 11.80
C GLY A 8 -21.64 39.82 10.42
N PHE A 9 -21.19 38.60 10.13
CA PHE A 9 -20.74 38.18 8.81
C PHE A 9 -21.93 38.18 7.84
N THR A 10 -21.77 38.66 6.61
CA THR A 10 -22.86 38.63 5.64
C THR A 10 -22.91 37.28 4.92
N LEU A 11 -24.11 36.80 4.56
CA LEU A 11 -24.25 35.58 3.77
C LEU A 11 -23.55 35.68 2.40
N VAL A 12 -23.48 36.89 1.84
CA VAL A 12 -22.83 37.16 0.55
C VAL A 12 -21.32 36.97 0.64
N GLU A 13 -20.67 37.44 1.71
CA GLU A 13 -19.24 37.21 1.93
C GLU A 13 -18.92 35.71 2.02
N LEU A 14 -19.77 34.93 2.70
CA LEU A 14 -19.58 33.49 2.77
C LEU A 14 -19.79 32.81 1.40
N LEU A 15 -20.77 33.28 0.62
CA LEU A 15 -21.09 32.75 -0.71
C LEU A 15 -19.92 32.91 -1.69
N VAL A 16 -19.29 34.09 -1.74
CA VAL A 16 -18.16 34.32 -2.64
C VAL A 16 -16.97 33.41 -2.30
N VAL A 17 -16.70 33.19 -1.01
CA VAL A 17 -15.61 32.33 -0.55
C VAL A 17 -15.83 30.88 -0.98
N ILE A 18 -17.04 30.33 -0.81
CA ILE A 18 -17.30 28.94 -1.23
C ILE A 18 -17.19 28.75 -2.75
N VAL A 19 -17.54 29.76 -3.55
CA VAL A 19 -17.39 29.71 -5.01
C VAL A 19 -15.91 29.63 -5.40
N ILE A 20 -15.06 30.46 -4.80
CA ILE A 20 -13.62 30.42 -5.07
C ILE A 20 -13.02 29.07 -4.61
N LEU A 21 -13.41 28.57 -3.43
CA LEU A 21 -12.97 27.26 -2.94
C LEU A 21 -13.40 26.12 -3.86
N ALA A 22 -14.62 26.17 -4.42
CA ALA A 22 -15.10 25.16 -5.38
C ALA A 22 -14.24 25.12 -6.65
N VAL A 23 -13.85 26.28 -7.20
CA VAL A 23 -12.99 26.35 -8.39
C VAL A 23 -11.62 25.74 -8.09
N ILE A 24 -10.99 26.10 -6.96
CA ILE A 24 -9.69 25.55 -6.56
C ILE A 24 -9.78 24.03 -6.34
N MET A 25 -10.82 23.55 -5.65
CA MET A 25 -11.03 22.13 -5.38
C MET A 25 -11.21 21.31 -6.66
N SER A 26 -11.88 21.86 -7.69
CA SER A 26 -12.09 21.15 -8.95
C SER A 26 -10.78 20.76 -9.66
N ILE A 27 -9.73 21.58 -9.53
CA ILE A 27 -8.39 21.31 -10.08
C ILE A 27 -7.55 20.50 -9.09
N ALA A 28 -7.67 20.77 -7.79
CA ALA A 28 -6.83 20.16 -6.76
C ALA A 28 -7.14 18.66 -6.55
N ILE A 29 -8.42 18.27 -6.52
CA ILE A 29 -8.84 16.89 -6.23
C ILE A 29 -8.21 15.86 -7.20
N PRO A 30 -8.33 15.98 -8.54
CA PRO A 30 -7.75 14.99 -9.45
C PRO A 30 -6.22 14.93 -9.37
N SER A 31 -5.56 16.08 -9.18
CA SER A 31 -4.11 16.15 -9.00
C SER A 31 -3.64 15.39 -7.76
N ILE A 32 -4.30 15.62 -6.62
CA ILE A 32 -3.98 14.96 -5.35
C ILE A 32 -4.26 13.46 -5.44
N THR A 33 -5.43 13.04 -5.96
CA THR A 33 -5.76 11.62 -6.13
C THR A 33 -4.72 10.89 -6.97
N SER A 34 -4.33 11.46 -8.12
CA SER A 34 -3.31 10.84 -8.98
C SER A 34 -1.93 10.78 -8.33
N SER A 35 -1.61 11.72 -7.43
CA SER A 35 -0.35 11.73 -6.68
C SER A 35 -0.36 10.65 -5.59
N ILE A 36 -1.50 10.43 -4.95
CA ILE A 36 -1.69 9.36 -3.97
C ILE A 36 -1.57 7.99 -4.64
N GLU A 37 -2.22 7.78 -5.79
CA GLU A 37 -2.12 6.53 -6.56
C GLU A 37 -0.67 6.21 -6.93
N ARG A 38 0.06 7.19 -7.50
CA ARG A 38 1.50 7.03 -7.80
C ARG A 38 2.33 6.72 -6.56
N SER A 39 1.98 7.29 -5.41
CA SER A 39 2.67 6.99 -4.14
C SER A 39 2.40 5.56 -3.70
N LYS A 40 1.16 5.07 -3.84
CA LYS A 40 0.77 3.69 -3.55
C LYS A 40 1.45 2.69 -4.48
N ASP A 41 1.56 2.98 -5.78
CA ASP A 41 2.28 2.14 -6.74
C ASP A 41 3.77 2.01 -6.39
N LYS A 42 4.40 3.13 -6.01
CA LYS A 42 5.80 3.12 -5.56
C LYS A 42 5.97 2.29 -4.29
N GLN A 43 5.06 2.44 -3.32
CA GLN A 43 5.06 1.62 -2.11
C GLN A 43 4.88 0.14 -2.43
N LYS A 44 3.93 -0.24 -3.30
CA LYS A 44 3.73 -1.63 -3.75
C LYS A 44 5.02 -2.20 -4.34
N THR A 45 5.70 -1.43 -5.20
CA THR A 45 6.97 -1.86 -5.80
C THR A 45 8.08 -2.06 -4.75
N GLN A 46 8.15 -1.19 -3.74
CA GLN A 46 9.13 -1.35 -2.65
C GLN A 46 8.84 -2.58 -1.80
N ILE A 47 7.57 -2.84 -1.51
CA ILE A 47 7.16 -4.03 -0.75
C ILE A 47 7.48 -5.30 -1.53
N ILE A 48 7.22 -5.34 -2.84
CA ILE A 48 7.60 -6.50 -3.68
C ILE A 48 9.09 -6.79 -3.57
N LYS A 49 9.94 -5.76 -3.68
CA LYS A 49 11.40 -5.93 -3.52
C LYS A 49 11.80 -6.44 -2.14
N LEU A 50 11.08 -6.02 -1.10
CA LEU A 50 11.30 -6.50 0.26
C LEU A 50 10.94 -7.99 0.37
N ILE A 51 9.82 -8.41 -0.23
CA ILE A 51 9.41 -9.82 -0.27
C ILE A 51 10.41 -10.66 -1.10
N GLU A 52 10.90 -10.15 -2.22
CA GLU A 52 11.94 -10.80 -3.03
C GLU A 52 13.22 -10.98 -2.22
N SER A 53 13.68 -9.93 -1.52
CA SER A 53 14.85 -10.01 -0.63
C SER A 53 14.65 -11.05 0.49
N ALA A 54 13.46 -11.10 1.10
CA ALA A 54 13.12 -12.13 2.08
C ALA A 54 13.09 -13.53 1.46
N GLY A 55 12.64 -13.66 0.20
CA GLY A 55 12.66 -14.89 -0.58
C GLY A 55 14.08 -15.38 -0.86
N GLU A 56 15.00 -14.47 -1.22
CA GLU A 56 16.42 -14.79 -1.41
C GLU A 56 17.05 -15.30 -0.12
N LEU A 57 16.80 -14.63 1.01
CA LEU A 57 17.25 -15.08 2.33
C LEU A 57 16.67 -16.44 2.72
N TYR A 58 15.39 -16.68 2.40
CA TYR A 58 14.74 -17.96 2.65
C TYR A 58 15.41 -19.10 1.87
N VAL A 59 15.65 -18.88 0.58
CA VAL A 59 16.37 -19.84 -0.28
C VAL A 59 17.78 -20.07 0.25
N ASP A 60 18.48 -19.02 0.68
CA ASP A 60 19.83 -19.13 1.24
C ASP A 60 19.88 -20.00 2.51
N LYS A 61 18.93 -19.78 3.42
CA LYS A 61 18.76 -20.55 4.66
C LYS A 61 18.36 -22.01 4.38
N HIS A 62 17.61 -22.26 3.30
CA HIS A 62 17.03 -23.55 2.95
C HIS A 62 17.61 -24.19 1.67
N LYS A 63 18.86 -23.86 1.29
CA LYS A 63 19.52 -24.33 0.05
C LYS A 63 19.42 -25.83 -0.21
N ASN A 64 19.37 -26.64 0.85
CA ASN A 64 19.33 -28.11 0.74
C ASN A 64 17.92 -28.69 0.58
N THR A 65 16.87 -27.94 0.92
CA THR A 65 15.48 -28.40 0.93
C THR A 65 14.63 -27.75 -0.16
N VAL A 66 14.98 -26.53 -0.58
CA VAL A 66 14.27 -25.77 -1.61
C VAL A 66 15.00 -25.91 -2.94
N LYS A 67 14.48 -26.77 -3.82
CA LYS A 67 15.06 -26.97 -5.15
C LYS A 67 14.38 -26.14 -6.22
N THR A 68 13.05 -26.19 -6.30
CA THR A 68 12.22 -25.38 -7.20
C THR A 68 10.78 -25.37 -6.69
N GLY A 69 10.06 -24.25 -6.91
CA GLY A 69 8.63 -24.16 -6.64
C GLY A 69 8.17 -22.91 -5.87
N PRO A 70 6.86 -22.81 -5.59
CA PRO A 70 6.27 -21.64 -4.94
C PRO A 70 6.57 -21.62 -3.44
N ILE A 71 7.13 -20.50 -2.99
CA ILE A 71 7.36 -20.15 -1.60
C ILE A 71 6.26 -19.17 -1.20
N THR A 72 5.35 -19.63 -0.34
CA THR A 72 4.23 -18.83 0.16
C THR A 72 4.69 -17.85 1.23
N LEU A 73 3.93 -16.76 1.37
CA LEU A 73 4.17 -15.73 2.36
C LEU A 73 4.20 -16.25 3.80
N ASP A 74 3.35 -17.23 4.13
CA ASP A 74 3.33 -17.87 5.46
C ASP A 74 4.67 -18.53 5.82
N LYS A 75 5.41 -19.05 4.83
CA LYS A 75 6.74 -19.64 5.06
C LYS A 75 7.77 -18.57 5.41
N LEU A 76 7.70 -17.42 4.75
CA LEU A 76 8.60 -16.29 5.02
C LEU A 76 8.36 -15.72 6.42
N ILE A 77 7.08 -15.64 6.84
CA ILE A 77 6.70 -15.21 8.19
C ILE A 77 7.08 -16.26 9.23
N GLY A 78 6.81 -17.54 8.96
CA GLY A 78 7.15 -18.65 9.86
C GLY A 78 8.65 -18.72 10.16
N ASP A 79 9.48 -18.32 9.21
CA ASP A 79 10.93 -18.22 9.37
C ASP A 79 11.43 -16.90 10.02
N GLY A 80 10.53 -15.95 10.26
CA GLY A 80 10.83 -14.65 10.84
C GLY A 80 11.60 -13.70 9.92
N LEU A 81 11.56 -13.91 8.60
CA LEU A 81 12.30 -13.11 7.63
C LEU A 81 11.58 -11.81 7.25
N ILE A 82 10.26 -11.80 7.40
CA ILE A 82 9.39 -10.67 7.10
C ILE A 82 8.09 -10.79 7.89
N THR A 83 7.48 -9.67 8.24
CA THR A 83 6.18 -9.65 8.94
C THR A 83 5.03 -9.36 7.98
N ALA A 84 3.82 -9.80 8.34
CA ALA A 84 2.63 -9.50 7.54
C ALA A 84 2.39 -7.98 7.39
N GLN A 85 2.78 -7.19 8.41
CA GLN A 85 2.62 -5.74 8.39
C GLN A 85 3.52 -5.06 7.36
N GLU A 86 4.74 -5.56 7.16
CA GLU A 86 5.68 -5.05 6.15
C GLU A 86 5.22 -5.33 4.71
N MET A 87 4.30 -6.28 4.55
CA MET A 87 3.76 -6.69 3.26
C MET A 87 2.35 -6.15 2.99
N LYS A 88 1.86 -5.24 3.84
CA LYS A 88 0.51 -4.65 3.74
C LYS A 88 0.28 -4.04 2.35
N ASP A 89 -0.85 -4.36 1.72
CA ASP A 89 -1.20 -3.81 0.42
C ASP A 89 -1.54 -2.31 0.52
N PRO A 90 -0.86 -1.41 -0.22
CA PRO A 90 -1.17 0.02 -0.25
C PRO A 90 -2.59 0.34 -0.77
N PHE A 91 -3.21 -0.58 -1.50
CA PHE A 91 -4.55 -0.47 -2.05
C PHE A 91 -5.62 -1.15 -1.20
N ASN A 92 -5.24 -2.11 -0.34
CA ASN A 92 -6.15 -2.80 0.56
C ASN A 92 -5.57 -2.92 1.98
N GLU A 93 -6.13 -2.18 2.92
CA GLU A 93 -5.60 -2.14 4.27
C GLU A 93 -5.82 -3.42 5.09
N LYS A 94 -6.69 -4.32 4.62
CA LYS A 94 -7.10 -5.54 5.32
C LYS A 94 -6.31 -6.77 4.90
N SER A 95 -5.35 -6.62 4.01
CA SER A 95 -4.56 -7.76 3.53
C SER A 95 -3.14 -7.35 3.15
N THR A 96 -2.27 -8.35 3.10
CA THR A 96 -0.98 -8.23 2.42
C THR A 96 -1.15 -8.20 0.91
N LEU A 97 -0.07 -7.89 0.19
CA LEU A 97 0.01 -8.24 -1.22
C LEU A 97 -0.24 -9.75 -1.39
N CYS A 98 -0.96 -10.08 -2.46
CA CYS A 98 -1.34 -11.44 -2.78
C CYS A 98 -0.38 -12.03 -3.80
N GLY A 99 0.33 -13.10 -3.43
CA GLY A 99 1.29 -13.73 -4.33
C GLY A 99 2.21 -14.68 -3.61
N TYR A 100 3.17 -15.20 -4.36
CA TYR A 100 4.19 -16.09 -3.86
C TYR A 100 5.51 -15.79 -4.55
N ILE A 101 6.59 -16.23 -3.92
CA ILE A 101 7.92 -16.19 -4.51
C ILE A 101 8.12 -17.46 -5.33
N SER A 102 8.48 -17.32 -6.60
CA SER A 102 8.89 -18.44 -7.46
C SER A 102 10.41 -18.53 -7.47
N TYR A 103 10.94 -19.71 -7.12
CA TYR A 103 12.37 -19.99 -7.22
C TYR A 103 12.65 -21.05 -8.28
N ASN A 104 13.52 -20.71 -9.22
CA ASN A 104 13.90 -21.58 -10.35
C ASN A 104 15.32 -22.17 -10.23
N GLY A 105 15.99 -22.04 -9.08
CA GLY A 105 17.37 -22.51 -8.88
C GLY A 105 18.44 -21.42 -9.06
N SER A 106 18.11 -20.32 -9.74
CA SER A 106 18.98 -19.15 -9.94
C SER A 106 18.29 -17.85 -9.52
N ASP A 107 17.02 -17.70 -9.90
CA ASP A 107 16.28 -16.46 -9.74
C ASP A 107 15.13 -16.62 -8.76
N VAL A 108 14.94 -15.57 -7.96
CA VAL A 108 13.84 -15.38 -7.01
C VAL A 108 12.96 -14.27 -7.56
N VAL A 109 11.72 -14.60 -7.93
CA VAL A 109 10.82 -13.64 -8.58
C VAL A 109 9.47 -13.64 -7.88
N TRP A 110 8.95 -12.44 -7.62
CA TRP A 110 7.57 -12.29 -7.15
C TRP A 110 6.54 -12.59 -8.25
N VAL A 111 5.59 -13.45 -7.93
CA VAL A 111 4.44 -13.76 -8.79
C VAL A 111 3.17 -13.22 -8.13
N ASP A 112 2.62 -12.14 -8.71
CA ASP A 112 1.37 -11.54 -8.26
C ASP A 112 0.19 -12.51 -8.52
N GLN A 113 -0.62 -12.72 -7.49
CA GLN A 113 -1.82 -13.55 -7.51
C GLN A 113 -2.99 -12.80 -6.87
N SER A 114 -3.15 -11.51 -7.19
CA SER A 114 -4.25 -10.67 -6.67
C SER A 114 -5.66 -11.23 -6.94
N GLY A 115 -5.80 -12.19 -7.87
CA GLY A 115 -7.06 -12.90 -8.15
C GLY A 115 -7.34 -14.11 -7.24
N SER A 116 -6.38 -14.55 -6.42
CA SER A 116 -6.46 -15.82 -5.67
C SER A 116 -6.25 -15.58 -4.17
N LYS A 117 -7.33 -15.70 -3.38
CA LYS A 117 -7.29 -15.53 -1.91
C LYS A 117 -6.33 -16.48 -1.18
N GLN A 118 -5.93 -17.58 -1.82
CA GLN A 118 -5.01 -18.58 -1.26
C GLN A 118 -3.59 -18.03 -1.01
N TYR A 119 -3.21 -16.93 -1.65
CA TYR A 119 -1.87 -16.35 -1.55
C TYR A 119 -1.84 -14.98 -0.86
N CYS A 120 -2.92 -14.64 -0.15
CA CYS A 120 -3.05 -13.40 0.59
C CYS A 120 -3.14 -13.71 2.09
N ILE A 121 -2.51 -12.90 2.92
CA ILE A 121 -2.69 -12.96 4.36
C ILE A 121 -3.61 -11.81 4.76
N SER A 122 -4.65 -12.11 5.53
CA SER A 122 -5.55 -11.08 6.05
C SER A 122 -4.91 -10.41 7.26
N LEU A 123 -4.97 -9.10 7.31
CA LEU A 123 -4.58 -8.28 8.45
C LEU A 123 -5.89 -7.95 9.19
N GLU A 124 -5.99 -8.40 10.44
CA GLU A 124 -7.09 -8.05 11.37
C GLU A 124 -7.00 -6.60 11.84
#